data_AF-A0A1H8DVR3-F1
#
_entry.id   AF-A0A1H8DVR3-F1
#
_cell.length_a   1.000
_cell.length_b   1.000
_cell.length_c   1.000
_cell.angle_alpha   90.00
_cell.angle_beta   90.00
_cell.angle_gamma   90.00
#
_symmetry.space_group_name_H-M   'P 1'
#
loop_
_entity.id
_entity.type
_entity.pdbx_description
1 polymer ?
#
loop_
_entity_poly.entity_id
_entity_poly.type
_entity_poly.pdbx_seq_one_letter_code
_entity_poly.pdbx_strand_id
1 'polypeptide(L)'
;MISMSLLAADDEPFEFVTEIGTEGYELRKVAQYMDGRLVCVDREHPRRAGVQLGSNRVPSWTELKADDDLHVEETSAEFFERRWKEGITGFIGQ
;
A
#
# COMPACT_ATOMS: atom_id res chain seq x y z
N MET A 1 -37.13 -7.18 -10.40
CA MET A 1 -35.91 -6.39 -10.17
C MET A 1 -34.72 -7.32 -10.21
N ILE A 2 -33.75 -7.06 -11.07
CA ILE A 2 -32.49 -7.81 -11.12
C ILE A 2 -31.51 -7.04 -10.24
N SER A 3 -31.11 -7.61 -9.10
CA SER A 3 -29.93 -7.15 -8.37
C SER A 3 -28.77 -7.94 -8.94
N MET A 4 -27.92 -7.28 -9.72
CA MET A 4 -26.69 -7.84 -10.24
C MET A 4 -25.56 -7.27 -9.39
N SER A 5 -24.96 -8.14 -8.59
CA SER A 5 -23.81 -7.86 -7.74
C SER A 5 -22.55 -7.64 -8.58
N LEU A 6 -21.79 -6.60 -8.26
CA LEU A 6 -20.34 -6.71 -8.21
C LEU A 6 -20.00 -6.54 -6.73
N LEU A 7 -19.27 -7.48 -6.15
CA LEU A 7 -18.59 -7.30 -4.87
C LEU A 7 -17.61 -6.14 -5.07
N ALA A 8 -18.08 -4.89 -4.99
CA ALA A 8 -17.22 -3.74 -5.13
C ALA A 8 -16.40 -3.59 -3.83
N ALA A 9 -15.09 -3.80 -3.95
CA ALA A 9 -14.04 -2.93 -3.42
C ALA A 9 -13.83 -2.77 -1.89
N ASP A 10 -14.53 -3.48 -1.00
CA ASP A 10 -14.27 -3.35 0.46
C ASP A 10 -13.06 -4.17 0.96
N ASP A 11 -12.68 -5.24 0.25
CA ASP A 11 -11.56 -6.13 0.62
C ASP A 11 -10.24 -5.83 -0.11
N GLU A 12 -10.21 -4.84 -1.00
CA GLU A 12 -9.00 -4.41 -1.70
C GLU A 12 -8.51 -3.06 -1.16
N PRO A 13 -7.19 -2.87 -0.99
CA PRO A 13 -6.65 -1.58 -0.61
C PRO A 13 -6.78 -0.59 -1.77
N PHE A 14 -7.18 0.64 -1.46
CA PHE A 14 -7.29 1.71 -2.46
C PHE A 14 -6.00 2.53 -2.59
N GLU A 15 -5.10 2.47 -1.62
CA GLU A 15 -3.81 3.16 -1.63
C GLU A 15 -2.71 2.25 -1.08
N PHE A 16 -1.53 2.32 -1.70
CA PHE A 16 -0.30 1.78 -1.16
C PHE A 16 0.72 2.90 -0.97
N VAL A 17 1.33 2.94 0.21
CA VAL A 17 2.51 3.76 0.47
C VAL A 17 3.69 2.83 0.68
N THR A 18 4.73 2.99 -0.11
CA THR A 18 5.86 2.04 -0.12
C THR A 18 7.19 2.77 0.04
N GLU A 19 8.00 2.32 0.99
CA GLU A 19 9.39 2.75 1.12
C GLU A 19 10.28 1.92 0.21
N ILE A 20 11.00 2.59 -0.69
CA ILE A 20 11.89 1.96 -1.67
C ILE A 20 13.34 2.16 -1.24
N GLY A 21 14.09 1.07 -1.17
CA GLY A 21 15.51 1.10 -0.84
C GLY A 21 16.35 1.62 -2.00
N THR A 22 17.63 1.91 -1.72
CA THR A 22 18.60 2.38 -2.73
C THR A 22 18.81 1.38 -3.87
N GLU A 23 18.53 0.10 -3.64
CA GLU A 23 18.58 -0.96 -4.64
C GLU A 23 17.29 -1.07 -5.47
N GLY A 24 16.31 -0.20 -5.26
CA GLY A 24 15.05 -0.19 -6.01
C GLY A 24 14.05 -1.27 -5.57
N TYR A 25 14.27 -1.95 -4.45
CA TYR A 25 13.34 -2.92 -3.88
C TYR A 25 12.52 -2.31 -2.75
N GLU A 26 11.30 -2.80 -2.59
CA GLU A 26 10.45 -2.41 -1.46
C GLU A 26 11.06 -2.89 -0.13
N LEU A 27 11.14 -1.98 0.84
CA LEU A 27 11.60 -2.28 2.20
C LEU A 27 10.42 -2.45 3.15
N ARG A 28 9.42 -1.57 3.03
CA ARG A 28 8.22 -1.52 3.85
C ARG A 28 7.04 -1.03 3.00
N LYS A 29 5.85 -1.53 3.30
CA LYS A 29 4.62 -1.16 2.60
C LYS A 29 3.47 -1.03 3.59
N VAL A 30 2.67 0.01 3.41
CA VAL A 30 1.40 0.23 4.08
C VAL A 30 0.30 0.17 3.01
N ALA A 31 -0.68 -0.71 3.20
CA ALA A 31 -1.89 -0.73 2.39
C ALA A 31 -3.04 -0.13 3.19
N GLN A 32 -3.79 0.77 2.57
CA GLN A 32 -4.97 1.39 3.16
C GLN A 32 -6.24 0.89 2.50
N TYR A 33 -7.21 0.53 3.34
CA TYR A 33 -8.52 0.05 2.94
C TYR A 33 -9.59 1.11 3.19
N MET A 34 -10.70 1.03 2.46
CA MET A 34 -11.80 2.00 2.52
C MET A 34 -12.45 2.09 3.92
N ASP A 35 -12.39 0.99 4.69
CA ASP A 35 -12.87 0.89 6.08
C ASP A 35 -11.94 1.56 7.11
N GLY A 36 -10.83 2.16 6.67
CA GLY A 36 -9.81 2.79 7.52
C GLY A 36 -8.77 1.82 8.08
N ARG A 37 -8.87 0.52 7.79
CA ARG A 37 -7.85 -0.46 8.16
C ARG A 37 -6.55 -0.15 7.44
N LEU A 38 -5.44 -0.31 8.19
CA LEU A 38 -4.08 -0.27 7.65
C LEU A 38 -3.43 -1.63 7.83
N VAL A 39 -2.77 -2.11 6.77
CA VAL A 39 -1.98 -3.34 6.81
C VAL A 39 -0.54 -3.01 6.46
N CYS A 40 0.36 -3.35 7.37
CA CYS A 40 1.80 -3.12 7.24
C CYS A 40 2.53 -4.43 6.98
N VAL A 41 3.49 -4.40 6.04
CA VAL A 41 4.46 -5.47 5.79
C VAL A 41 5.87 -4.88 5.63
N ASP A 42 6.87 -5.63 6.05
CA ASP A 42 8.29 -5.27 5.97
C ASP A 42 9.13 -6.49 5.56
N ARG A 43 10.45 -6.34 5.48
CA ARG A 43 11.35 -7.44 5.08
C ARG A 43 11.36 -8.63 6.05
N GLU A 44 11.12 -8.41 7.34
CA GLU A 44 11.05 -9.49 8.33
C GLU A 44 9.69 -10.21 8.26
N HIS A 45 8.63 -9.46 7.91
CA HIS A 45 7.26 -9.94 7.73
C HIS A 45 6.69 -9.54 6.37
N PRO A 46 7.12 -10.19 5.27
CA PRO A 46 6.88 -9.70 3.90
C PRO A 46 5.45 -9.92 3.39
N ARG A 47 4.59 -10.59 4.15
CA ARG A 47 3.19 -10.85 3.79
C ARG A 47 2.28 -10.82 5.02
N ARG A 48 1.16 -10.11 4.92
CA ARG A 48 0.11 -10.06 5.93
C ARG A 48 -1.23 -9.70 5.30
N ALA A 49 -2.31 -10.41 5.66
CA ALA A 49 -3.68 -10.08 5.25
C ALA A 49 -3.85 -9.76 3.74
N GLY A 50 -3.23 -10.56 2.86
CA GLY A 50 -3.31 -10.36 1.40
C GLY A 50 -2.32 -9.34 0.83
N VAL A 51 -1.70 -8.50 1.66
CA VAL A 51 -0.65 -7.54 1.26
C VAL A 51 0.71 -8.23 1.28
N GLN A 52 1.56 -7.92 0.29
CA GLN A 52 2.89 -8.51 0.15
C GLN A 52 3.90 -7.50 -0.44
N LEU A 53 5.16 -7.61 -0.02
CA LEU A 53 6.27 -6.92 -0.67
C LEU A 53 6.56 -7.51 -2.05
N GLY A 54 6.79 -6.64 -3.03
CA GLY A 54 7.21 -7.00 -4.37
C GLY A 54 8.54 -7.76 -4.37
N SER A 55 8.62 -8.84 -5.14
CA SER A 55 9.85 -9.63 -5.30
C SER A 55 10.78 -9.08 -6.38
N ASN A 56 10.30 -8.14 -7.17
CA ASN A 56 11.04 -7.48 -8.24
C ASN A 56 11.39 -6.05 -7.83
N ARG A 57 12.36 -5.46 -8.55
CA ARG A 57 12.59 -4.02 -8.45
C ARG A 57 11.33 -3.26 -8.83
N VAL A 58 11.08 -2.17 -8.13
CA VAL A 58 10.04 -1.22 -8.49
C VAL A 58 10.39 -0.62 -9.86
N PRO A 59 9.42 -0.52 -10.78
CA PRO A 59 9.64 0.10 -12.07
C PRO A 59 10.18 1.52 -11.93
N SER A 60 10.87 2.01 -12.95
CA SER A 60 11.39 3.37 -12.97
C SER A 60 10.26 4.40 -12.94
N TRP A 61 10.61 5.65 -12.62
CA TRP A 61 9.59 6.70 -12.50
C TRP A 61 8.87 6.96 -13.84
N THR A 62 9.59 6.79 -14.95
CA THR A 62 9.04 6.92 -16.30
C THR A 62 8.05 5.80 -16.62
N GLU A 63 8.35 4.56 -16.21
CA GLU A 63 7.47 3.41 -16.44
C GLU A 63 6.18 3.52 -15.61
N LEU A 64 6.28 3.90 -14.33
CA LEU A 64 5.11 4.06 -13.47
C LEU A 64 4.18 5.18 -13.95
N LYS A 65 4.71 6.29 -14.49
CA LYS A 65 3.89 7.39 -15.04
C LYS A 65 3.31 7.10 -16.42
N ALA A 66 3.81 6.07 -17.11
CA ALA A 66 3.30 5.65 -18.41
C ALA A 66 2.14 4.65 -18.29
N ASP A 67 1.85 4.17 -17.08
CA ASP A 67 0.74 3.28 -16.79
C ASP A 67 -0.51 4.10 -16.45
N ASP A 68 -1.47 4.14 -17.38
CA ASP A 68 -2.72 4.92 -17.24
C ASP A 68 -3.64 4.39 -16.12
N ASP A 69 -3.45 3.14 -15.66
CA ASP A 69 -4.21 2.54 -14.56
C ASP A 69 -3.60 2.89 -13.19
N LEU A 70 -2.44 3.55 -13.14
CA LEU A 70 -1.75 3.94 -11.91
C LEU A 70 -1.63 5.45 -11.75
N HIS A 71 -2.06 5.95 -10.59
CA HIS A 71 -1.70 7.28 -10.12
C HIS A 71 -0.61 7.15 -9.07
N VAL A 72 0.57 7.70 -9.33
CA VAL A 72 1.72 7.54 -8.44
C VAL A 72 2.40 8.88 -8.21
N GLU A 73 2.74 9.16 -6.95
CA GLU A 73 3.38 10.39 -6.52
C GLU A 73 4.50 10.09 -5.49
N GLU A 74 5.48 10.99 -5.38
CA GLU A 74 6.48 10.93 -4.32
C GLU A 74 5.88 11.47 -3.02
N THR A 75 6.17 10.81 -1.91
CA THR A 75 5.77 11.27 -0.57
C THR A 75 6.98 11.40 0.35
N SER A 76 6.80 12.10 1.47
CA SER A 76 7.87 12.30 2.45
C SER A 76 8.04 11.08 3.36
N ALA A 77 9.26 10.88 3.85
CA ALA A 77 9.53 9.86 4.86
C ALA A 77 8.70 10.08 6.14
N GLU A 78 8.47 11.34 6.55
CA GLU A 78 7.63 11.66 7.70
C GLU A 78 6.19 11.20 7.53
N PHE A 79 5.62 11.41 6.34
CA PHE A 79 4.28 10.93 6.01
C PHE A 79 4.21 9.41 6.10
N PHE A 80 5.18 8.71 5.51
CA PHE A 80 5.27 7.25 5.58
C PHE A 80 5.34 6.75 7.02
N GLU A 81 6.24 7.30 7.84
CA GLU A 81 6.44 6.89 9.23
C GLU A 81 5.18 7.07 10.08
N ARG A 82 4.40 8.13 9.84
CA ARG A 82 3.12 8.34 10.51
C ARG A 82 2.14 7.20 10.18
N ARG A 83 1.94 6.89 8.90
CA ARG A 83 1.04 5.82 8.44
C ARG A 83 1.50 4.46 8.92
N TRP A 84 2.81 4.21 8.90
CA TRP A 84 3.41 3.00 9.42
C TRP A 84 3.07 2.80 10.89
N LYS A 85 3.31 3.82 11.72
CA LYS A 85 2.99 3.80 13.16
C LYS A 85 1.51 3.53 13.41
N GLU A 86 0.63 4.27 12.73
CA GLU A 86 -0.83 4.07 12.82
C GLU A 86 -1.25 2.63 12.53
N GLY A 87 -0.65 2.01 11.51
CA GLY A 87 -0.97 0.63 11.12
C GLY A 87 -0.42 -0.44 12.07
N ILE A 88 0.77 -0.24 12.66
CA ILE A 88 1.33 -1.20 13.62
C ILE A 88 0.73 -1.08 15.02
N THR A 89 0.27 0.11 15.43
CA THR A 89 -0.38 0.30 16.73
C THR A 89 -1.84 -0.17 16.72
N GLY A 90 -2.42 -0.35 15.54
CA GLY A 90 -3.87 -0.41 15.36
C GLY A 90 -4.48 0.97 15.57
N PHE A 91 -5.45 1.32 14.75
CA PHE A 91 -6.18 2.57 14.87
C PHE A 91 -6.84 2.65 16.26
N ILE A 92 -6.28 3.43 17.18
CA ILE A 92 -7.00 3.94 18.36
C ILE A 92 -7.44 5.34 17.94
N GLY A 93 -8.58 5.42 17.25
CA GLY A 93 -9.24 6.69 17.03
C GLY A 93 -9.53 7.33 18.39
N GLN A 94 -9.10 8.57 18.56
CA GLN A 94 -9.57 9.44 19.65
C GLN A 94 -10.62 10.39 19.10
#